data_AF-A0A2E7R011-F1
#
_entry.id   AF-A0A2E7R011-F1
#
_cell.length_a   1.000
_cell.length_b   1.000
_cell.length_c   1.000
_cell.angle_alpha   90.00
_cell.angle_beta   90.00
_cell.angle_gamma   90.00
#
_symmetry.space_group_name_H-M   'P 1'
#
loop_
_entity.id
_entity.type
_entity.pdbx_description
1 polymer ?
#
loop_
_entity_poly.entity_id
_entity_poly.type
_entity_poly.pdbx_seq_one_letter_code
_entity_poly.pdbx_strand_id
1 'polypeptide(L)'
;GKEAAKMGMVNYSVPLKNLRKETLKLAKELLEKNPNVLRGTKHAIRATQDMSWRAAADYLAAKGAEIKVRDAARGHDAYAEGIRQFIDEKAYRPVFSPYVGAADGKTTEKGGKPRASAARKKKASPKKRVGKKK
;
A
#
# COMPACT_ATOMS: atom_id res chain seq x y z
N GLY A 1 -0.03 -7.35 -26.26
CA GLY A 1 0.59 -7.36 -24.91
C GLY A 1 1.52 -6.18 -24.73
N LYS A 2 2.74 -6.26 -25.25
CA LYS A 2 3.75 -5.19 -25.12
C LYS A 2 3.34 -3.88 -25.79
N GLU A 3 2.73 -3.94 -26.96
CA GLU A 3 2.22 -2.75 -27.67
C GLU A 3 1.04 -2.09 -26.95
N ALA A 4 0.09 -2.89 -26.46
CA ALA A 4 -1.02 -2.38 -25.64
C ALA A 4 -0.54 -1.65 -24.37
N ALA A 5 0.57 -2.10 -23.76
CA ALA A 5 1.18 -1.41 -22.62
C ALA A 5 1.82 -0.08 -23.02
N LYS A 6 2.45 -0.01 -24.21
CA LYS A 6 3.00 1.24 -24.75
C LYS A 6 1.91 2.27 -25.05
N MET A 7 0.76 1.81 -25.53
CA MET A 7 -0.40 2.65 -25.85
C MET A 7 -1.21 3.06 -24.60
N GLY A 8 -0.86 2.58 -23.41
CA GLY A 8 -1.58 2.90 -22.17
C GLY A 8 -2.92 2.16 -21.97
N MET A 9 -3.26 1.21 -22.85
CA MET A 9 -4.48 0.41 -22.73
C MET A 9 -4.39 -0.62 -21.59
N VAL A 10 -3.18 -1.08 -21.27
CA VAL A 10 -2.91 -1.94 -20.11
C VAL A 10 -1.77 -1.39 -19.27
N ASN A 11 -1.88 -1.52 -17.95
CA ASN A 11 -0.94 -0.95 -17.00
C ASN A 11 0.45 -1.60 -17.09
N TYR A 12 0.49 -2.92 -17.24
CA TYR A 12 1.72 -3.71 -17.31
C TYR A 12 1.57 -4.88 -18.29
N SER A 13 2.62 -5.19 -19.04
CA SER A 13 2.70 -6.41 -19.86
C SER A 13 3.73 -7.37 -19.28
N VAL A 14 3.26 -8.57 -18.88
CA VAL A 14 4.10 -9.64 -18.34
C VAL A 14 3.96 -10.92 -19.18
N PRO A 15 4.95 -11.82 -19.19
CA PRO A 15 4.82 -13.11 -19.88
C PRO A 15 3.62 -13.91 -19.35
N LEU A 16 2.90 -14.62 -20.23
CA LEU A 16 1.67 -15.35 -19.88
C LEU A 16 1.84 -16.30 -18.69
N LYS A 17 2.98 -17.02 -18.63
CA LYS A 17 3.33 -17.94 -17.53
C LYS A 17 3.37 -17.25 -16.15
N ASN A 18 3.66 -15.95 -16.12
CA ASN A 18 3.79 -15.16 -14.88
C ASN A 18 2.56 -14.28 -14.59
N LEU A 19 1.59 -14.20 -15.51
CA LEU A 19 0.46 -13.27 -15.41
C LEU A 19 -0.29 -13.42 -14.08
N ARG A 20 -0.71 -14.65 -13.75
CA ARG A 20 -1.43 -14.93 -12.50
C ARG A 20 -0.62 -14.56 -11.26
N LYS A 21 0.69 -14.84 -11.29
CA LYS A 21 1.58 -14.57 -10.16
C LYS A 21 1.73 -13.07 -9.91
N GLU A 22 1.97 -12.28 -10.96
CA GLU A 22 2.12 -10.83 -10.83
C GLU A 22 0.80 -10.14 -10.47
N THR A 23 -0.34 -10.58 -11.02
CA THR A 23 -1.66 -10.07 -10.62
C THR A 23 -1.95 -10.34 -9.14
N LEU A 24 -1.67 -11.56 -8.66
CA LEU A 24 -1.86 -11.89 -7.24
C LEU A 24 -0.91 -11.11 -6.33
N LYS A 25 0.32 -10.85 -6.78
CA LYS A 25 1.27 -10.02 -6.04
C LYS A 25 0.74 -8.60 -5.87
N LEU A 26 0.23 -7.99 -6.94
CA LEU A 26 -0.37 -6.66 -6.88
C LEU A 26 -1.60 -6.65 -5.97
N ALA A 27 -2.48 -7.64 -6.07
CA ALA A 27 -3.66 -7.76 -5.22
C ALA A 27 -3.29 -7.85 -3.73
N LYS A 28 -2.26 -8.64 -3.39
CA LYS A 28 -1.75 -8.74 -2.01
C LYS A 28 -1.22 -7.40 -1.50
N GLU A 29 -0.50 -6.66 -2.34
CA GLU A 29 0.02 -5.35 -1.96
C GLU A 29 -1.08 -4.30 -1.74
N LEU A 30 -2.19 -4.41 -2.46
CA LEU A 30 -3.38 -3.55 -2.26
C LEU A 30 -4.14 -3.94 -0.99
N LEU A 31 -4.23 -5.25 -0.68
CA LEU A 31 -4.88 -5.75 0.53
C LEU A 31 -4.16 -5.32 1.82
N GLU A 32 -2.86 -5.06 1.77
CA GLU A 32 -2.10 -4.58 2.93
C GLU A 32 -2.46 -3.14 3.34
N LYS A 33 -3.15 -2.39 2.48
CA LYS A 33 -3.49 -0.96 2.70
C LYS A 33 -4.94 -0.84 3.16
N ASN A 34 -5.28 0.30 3.78
CA ASN A 34 -6.64 0.57 4.21
C ASN A 34 -7.59 0.72 2.99
N PRO A 35 -8.67 -0.09 2.88
CA PRO A 35 -9.57 -0.08 1.74
C PRO A 35 -10.37 1.23 1.60
N ASN A 36 -10.73 1.90 2.70
CA ASN A 36 -11.46 3.17 2.67
C ASN A 36 -10.58 4.29 2.11
N VAL A 37 -9.31 4.33 2.54
CA VAL A 37 -8.32 5.28 2.04
C VAL A 37 -8.07 5.03 0.55
N LEU A 38 -7.86 3.78 0.12
CA LEU A 38 -7.68 3.45 -1.30
C LEU A 38 -8.86 3.88 -2.17
N ARG A 39 -10.09 3.64 -1.70
CA ARG A 39 -11.30 4.06 -2.40
C ARG A 39 -11.39 5.58 -2.49
N GLY A 40 -11.15 6.28 -1.39
CA GLY A 40 -11.14 7.73 -1.33
C GLY A 40 -10.13 8.34 -2.29
N THR A 41 -8.89 7.84 -2.28
CA THR A 41 -7.83 8.28 -3.20
C THR A 41 -8.20 8.04 -4.66
N LYS A 42 -8.82 6.91 -5.00
CA LYS A 42 -9.30 6.64 -6.37
C LYS A 42 -10.35 7.66 -6.82
N HIS A 43 -11.27 8.05 -5.93
CA HIS A 43 -12.28 9.06 -6.24
C HIS A 43 -11.67 10.46 -6.32
N ALA A 44 -10.70 10.77 -5.46
CA ALA A 44 -9.94 12.01 -5.48
C ALA A 44 -9.27 12.22 -6.83
N ILE A 45 -8.41 11.28 -7.24
CA ILE A 45 -7.63 11.38 -8.49
C ILE A 45 -8.52 11.59 -9.71
N ARG A 46 -9.67 10.89 -9.80
CA ARG A 46 -10.57 11.00 -10.95
C ARG A 46 -11.32 12.32 -10.99
N ALA A 47 -11.77 12.82 -9.85
CA ALA A 47 -12.57 14.03 -9.80
C ALA A 47 -11.72 15.31 -9.92
N THR A 48 -10.50 15.30 -9.37
CA THR A 48 -9.65 16.49 -9.35
C THR A 48 -9.05 16.85 -10.72
N GLN A 49 -9.14 15.94 -11.71
CA GLN A 49 -8.58 16.17 -13.06
C GLN A 49 -9.33 17.26 -13.82
N ASP A 50 -10.64 17.39 -13.59
CA ASP A 50 -11.50 18.32 -14.34
C ASP A 50 -11.88 19.57 -13.50
N MET A 51 -11.33 19.70 -12.29
CA MET A 51 -11.67 20.76 -11.34
C MET A 51 -10.62 21.88 -11.31
N SER A 52 -11.07 23.11 -11.00
CA SER A 52 -10.15 24.19 -10.65
C SER A 52 -9.42 23.88 -9.34
N TRP A 53 -8.24 24.45 -9.14
CA TRP A 53 -7.44 24.21 -7.94
C TRP A 53 -8.22 24.44 -6.63
N ARG A 54 -9.01 25.53 -6.55
CA ARG A 54 -9.81 25.84 -5.35
C ARG A 54 -10.88 24.79 -5.09
N ALA A 55 -11.60 24.38 -6.13
CA ALA A 55 -12.63 23.34 -6.03
C ALA A 55 -12.00 21.97 -5.70
N ALA A 56 -10.85 21.65 -6.29
CA ALA A 56 -10.12 20.43 -6.00
C ALA A 56 -9.64 20.39 -4.53
N ALA A 57 -9.15 21.51 -3.98
CA ALA A 57 -8.73 21.60 -2.59
C ALA A 57 -9.90 21.35 -1.62
N ASP A 58 -11.05 21.98 -1.88
CA ASP A 58 -12.27 21.78 -1.08
C ASP A 58 -12.78 20.33 -1.18
N TYR A 59 -12.80 19.77 -2.39
CA TYR A 59 -13.18 18.38 -2.62
C TYR A 59 -12.25 17.38 -1.89
N LEU A 60 -10.94 17.62 -1.90
CA LEU A 60 -9.97 16.81 -1.18
C LEU A 60 -10.19 16.88 0.34
N ALA A 61 -10.49 18.07 0.88
CA ALA A 61 -10.82 18.24 2.29
C ALA A 61 -12.10 17.47 2.66
N ALA A 62 -13.15 17.58 1.85
CA ALA A 62 -14.40 16.85 2.03
C ALA A 62 -14.20 15.33 1.96
N LYS A 63 -13.40 14.84 1.00
CA LYS A 63 -13.06 13.41 0.92
C LYS A 63 -12.22 12.93 2.09
N GLY A 64 -11.32 13.75 2.61
CA GLY A 64 -10.58 13.47 3.84
C GLY A 64 -11.50 13.26 5.04
N ALA A 65 -12.51 14.12 5.20
CA ALA A 65 -13.52 13.98 6.24
C ALA A 65 -14.37 12.71 6.07
N GLU A 66 -14.81 12.41 4.84
CA GLU A 66 -15.56 11.19 4.53
C GLU A 66 -14.78 9.91 4.86
N ILE A 67 -13.47 9.87 4.57
CA ILE A 67 -12.61 8.73 4.91
C ILE A 67 -12.56 8.54 6.43
N LYS A 68 -12.36 9.62 7.19
CA LYS A 68 -12.31 9.56 8.67
C LYS A 68 -13.60 9.01 9.26
N VAL A 69 -14.75 9.45 8.78
CA VAL A 69 -16.06 8.96 9.25
C VAL A 69 -16.24 7.46 8.93
N ARG A 70 -15.85 7.02 7.73
CA ARG A 70 -15.93 5.61 7.34
C ARG A 70 -14.97 4.71 8.12
N ASP A 71 -13.78 5.20 8.43
CA ASP A 71 -12.83 4.48 9.27
C ASP A 71 -13.35 4.40 10.71
N ALA A 72 -13.89 5.49 11.25
CA ALA A 72 -14.50 5.51 12.57
C ALA A 72 -15.68 4.52 12.68
N ALA A 73 -16.48 4.37 11.62
CA ALA A 73 -17.53 3.36 11.55
C ALA A 73 -17.01 1.91 11.58
N ARG A 74 -15.74 1.67 11.23
CA ARG A 74 -15.04 0.38 11.42
C ARG A 74 -14.36 0.27 12.79
N GLY A 75 -14.52 1.25 13.67
CA GLY A 75 -13.82 1.32 14.96
C GLY A 75 -12.33 1.64 14.82
N HIS A 76 -11.93 2.29 13.72
CA HIS A 76 -10.54 2.54 13.37
C HIS A 76 -10.29 4.02 13.14
N ASP A 77 -9.21 4.58 13.69
CA ASP A 77 -8.70 5.88 13.24
C ASP A 77 -7.37 5.67 12.50
N ALA A 78 -7.46 5.58 11.18
CA ALA A 78 -6.28 5.35 10.34
C ALA A 78 -5.27 6.49 10.38
N TYR A 79 -5.74 7.73 10.60
CA TYR A 79 -4.89 8.89 10.58
C TYR A 79 -4.11 9.00 11.88
N ALA A 80 -4.80 8.92 13.03
CA ALA A 80 -4.16 9.00 14.33
C ALA A 80 -3.20 7.82 14.56
N GLU A 81 -3.61 6.59 14.24
CA GLU A 81 -2.74 5.41 14.38
C GLU A 81 -1.52 5.48 13.46
N GLY A 82 -1.71 5.91 12.22
CA GLY A 82 -0.61 6.09 11.27
C GLY A 82 0.42 7.10 11.76
N ILE A 83 -0.02 8.22 12.36
CA ILE A 83 0.89 9.24 12.91
C ILE A 83 1.58 8.74 14.18
N ARG A 84 0.83 8.14 15.11
CA ARG A 84 1.35 7.58 16.36
C ARG A 84 2.43 6.54 16.10
N GLN A 85 2.16 5.60 15.19
CA GLN A 85 3.12 4.55 14.84
C GLN A 85 4.35 5.08 14.09
N PHE A 86 4.24 6.23 13.41
CA PHE A 86 5.35 6.83 12.67
C PHE A 86 6.24 7.71 13.56
N ILE A 87 5.63 8.65 14.29
CA ILE A 87 6.34 9.65 15.09
C ILE A 87 6.78 9.05 16.43
N ASP A 88 5.85 8.40 17.15
CA ASP A 88 6.09 7.95 18.52
C ASP A 88 6.73 6.57 18.54
N GLU A 89 6.11 5.59 17.89
CA GLU A 89 6.58 4.20 17.95
C GLU A 89 7.69 3.89 16.94
N LYS A 90 7.87 4.74 15.91
CA LYS A 90 8.80 4.53 14.79
C LYS A 90 8.71 3.12 14.19
N ALA A 91 7.52 2.52 14.25
CA ALA A 91 7.27 1.11 13.94
C ALA A 91 7.24 0.85 12.43
N TYR A 92 7.01 1.89 11.63
CA TYR A 92 7.03 1.80 10.17
C TYR A 92 7.53 3.10 9.54
N ARG A 93 7.92 3.00 8.26
CA ARG A 93 8.28 4.15 7.44
C ARG A 93 7.25 4.26 6.31
N PRO A 94 6.48 5.34 6.20
CA PRO A 94 5.38 5.47 5.23
C PRO A 94 5.74 5.18 3.77
N VAL A 95 7.01 5.40 3.40
CA VAL A 95 7.51 5.15 2.03
C VAL A 95 7.73 3.65 1.74
N PHE A 96 7.98 2.83 2.77
CA PHE A 96 8.41 1.43 2.60
C PHE A 96 7.37 0.40 3.04
N SER A 97 6.43 0.78 3.91
CA SER A 97 5.42 -0.12 4.46
C SER A 97 4.16 0.66 4.86
N PRO A 98 2.96 0.07 4.80
CA PRO A 98 1.80 0.60 5.50
C PRO A 98 2.00 0.50 7.03
N TYR A 99 1.21 1.27 7.76
CA TYR A 99 1.12 1.18 9.22
C TYR A 99 0.50 -0.16 9.65
N VAL A 100 0.74 -0.55 10.89
CA VAL A 100 0.25 -1.81 11.48
C VAL A 100 -1.25 -1.70 11.72
N GLY A 101 -2.02 -2.68 11.21
CA GLY A 101 -3.48 -2.69 11.32
C GLY A 101 -4.21 -2.08 10.11
N ALA A 102 -3.49 -1.54 9.12
CA ALA A 102 -4.09 -0.88 7.96
C ALA A 102 -5.10 -1.74 7.17
N ALA A 103 -4.78 -3.02 6.96
CA ALA A 103 -5.65 -3.96 6.24
C ALA A 103 -6.90 -4.36 7.04
N ASP A 104 -6.71 -4.63 8.33
CA ASP A 104 -7.72 -5.25 9.18
C ASP A 104 -8.72 -4.21 9.71
N GLY A 105 -8.33 -2.93 9.75
CA GLY A 105 -9.15 -1.85 10.30
C GLY A 105 -9.37 -2.02 11.80
N LYS A 106 -8.37 -2.57 12.51
CA LYS A 106 -8.36 -2.72 13.97
C LYS A 106 -7.30 -1.80 14.55
N THR A 107 -7.70 -0.98 15.51
CA THR A 107 -6.80 -0.13 16.29
C THR A 107 -5.91 -1.04 17.12
N THR A 108 -4.61 -0.99 16.88
CA THR A 108 -3.66 -1.75 17.69
C THR A 108 -3.40 -1.00 18.97
N GLU A 109 -3.87 -1.53 20.10
CA GLU A 109 -3.34 -1.12 21.39
C GLU A 109 -1.81 -1.33 21.39
N LYS A 110 -1.09 -0.35 21.92
CA LYS A 110 0.38 -0.17 21.93
C LYS A 110 1.19 -1.45 21.64
N GLY A 111 2.05 -1.38 20.62
CA GLY A 111 3.12 -2.38 20.42
C GLY A 111 2.80 -3.53 19.46
N GLY A 112 1.93 -3.32 18.48
CA GLY A 112 1.77 -4.27 17.38
C GLY A 112 3.06 -4.37 16.56
N LYS A 113 3.78 -5.51 16.64
CA LYS A 113 4.92 -5.77 15.76
C LYS A 113 4.46 -5.60 14.31
N PRO A 114 5.18 -4.84 13.47
CA PRO A 114 4.82 -4.69 12.08
C PRO A 114 4.72 -6.09 11.48
N ARG A 115 3.55 -6.39 10.89
CA ARG A 115 3.38 -7.58 10.06
C ARG A 115 4.54 -7.53 9.09
N ALA A 116 5.36 -8.58 9.08
CA ALA A 116 6.56 -8.61 8.26
C ALA A 116 6.11 -8.33 6.83
N SER A 117 6.28 -7.07 6.41
CA SER A 117 6.16 -6.68 5.02
C SER A 117 7.04 -7.67 4.28
N ALA A 118 6.64 -8.06 3.08
CA ALA A 118 7.44 -8.90 2.22
C ALA A 118 8.70 -8.14 1.76
N ALA A 119 9.47 -7.57 2.68
CA ALA A 119 10.89 -7.34 2.62
C ALA A 119 11.50 -8.62 2.10
N ARG A 120 11.70 -8.59 0.79
CA ARG A 120 12.50 -9.48 -0.03
C ARG A 120 13.69 -9.91 0.82
N LYS A 121 13.57 -11.07 1.49
CA LYS A 121 14.71 -11.72 2.16
C LYS A 121 15.76 -11.80 1.07
N LYS A 122 16.83 -11.01 1.16
CA LYS A 122 18.04 -11.26 0.38
C LYS A 122 18.42 -12.68 0.77
N LYS A 123 18.10 -13.66 -0.10
CA LYS A 123 18.61 -15.01 0.06
C LYS A 123 20.12 -14.86 0.06
N ALA A 124 20.74 -15.07 1.21
CA ALA A 124 22.19 -15.21 1.29
C ALA A 124 22.56 -16.34 0.31
N SER A 125 23.33 -16.01 -0.73
CA SER A 125 23.87 -17.00 -1.65
C SER A 125 24.73 -17.98 -0.84
N PRO A 126 24.50 -19.30 -0.91
CA PRO A 126 25.34 -20.25 -0.20
C PRO A 126 26.77 -20.19 -0.79
N LYS A 127 27.75 -19.85 0.04
CA LYS A 127 29.18 -19.96 -0.31
C LYS A 127 29.46 -21.39 -0.77
N LYS A 128 29.77 -21.58 -2.06
CA LYS A 128 30.36 -22.82 -2.56
C LYS A 128 31.66 -23.06 -1.79
N ARG A 129 31.68 -24.03 -0.88
CA ARG A 129 32.92 -24.63 -0.37
C ARG A 129 33.55 -25.35 -1.57
N VAL A 130 34.57 -24.74 -2.16
CA VAL A 130 35.44 -25.41 -3.13
C VAL A 130 36.28 -26.40 -2.34
N GLY A 131 36.02 -27.69 -2.54
CA GLY A 131 36.87 -28.77 -2.02
C GLY A 131 38.25 -28.65 -2.65
N LYS A 132 39.27 -28.51 -1.81
CA LYS A 132 40.67 -28.55 -2.21
C LYS A 132 41.06 -30.03 -2.29
N LYS A 133 41.15 -30.58 -3.51
CA LYS A 133 41.89 -31.82 -3.78
C LYS A 133 43.37 -31.57 -3.45
N LYS A 134 43.92 -32.37 -2.54
CA LYS A 134 45.28 -32.90 -2.58
C LYS A 134 45.23 -34.26 -1.93
#